data_AF-H9M8T1-F1
#
_entry.id   AF-H9M8T1-F1
#
_cell.length_a   1.000
_cell.length_b   1.000
_cell.length_c   1.000
_cell.angle_alpha   90.00
_cell.angle_beta   90.00
_cell.angle_gamma   90.00
#
_symmetry.space_group_name_H-M   'P 1'
#
loop_
_entity.id
_entity.type
_entity.pdbx_description
1 polymer ?
#
loop_
_entity_poly.entity_id
_entity_poly.type
_entity_poly.pdbx_seq_one_letter_code
_entity_poly.pdbx_strand_id
1 'polypeptide(L)' 'LQPQTLDCIRKVNAIAQKTWESYASEELYEDLPAHLLTYPVLVTNDGNVGELPAFPNFPDTTAPVLGRPSERLPPILTT' A
#
# COMPACT_ATOMS: atom_id res chain seq x y z
N LEU A 1 17.77 17.25 8.03
CA LEU A 1 16.30 17.09 8.24
C LEU A 1 15.56 17.96 7.22
N GLN A 2 15.51 17.55 5.96
CA GLN A 2 14.89 18.33 4.87
C GLN A 2 13.90 17.40 4.13
N PRO A 3 12.60 17.38 4.50
CA PRO A 3 11.64 16.42 3.96
C PRO A 3 11.29 16.66 2.48
N GLN A 4 11.50 17.86 1.99
CA GLN A 4 11.22 18.26 0.62
C GLN A 4 12.23 17.74 -0.41
N THR A 5 13.35 17.13 0.03
CA THR A 5 14.40 16.68 -0.88
C THR A 5 14.08 15.32 -1.47
N LEU A 6 14.57 15.11 -2.70
CA LEU A 6 14.44 13.82 -3.39
C LEU A 6 15.08 12.67 -2.59
N ASP A 7 16.20 12.93 -1.94
CA ASP A 7 16.89 11.93 -1.13
C ASP A 7 16.07 11.52 0.10
N CYS A 8 15.32 12.47 0.69
CA CYS A 8 14.44 12.15 1.80
C CYS A 8 13.34 11.19 1.37
N ILE A 9 12.59 11.51 0.31
CA ILE A 9 11.47 10.67 -0.12
C ILE A 9 11.95 9.31 -0.64
N ARG A 10 13.11 9.24 -1.32
CA ARG A 10 13.72 7.97 -1.72
C ARG A 10 14.03 7.08 -0.52
N LYS A 11 14.58 7.66 0.55
CA LYS A 11 14.88 6.93 1.79
C LYS A 11 13.60 6.47 2.51
N VAL A 12 12.60 7.33 2.60
CA VAL A 12 11.30 7.00 3.21
C VAL A 12 10.62 5.86 2.45
N ASN A 13 10.56 5.93 1.11
CA ASN A 13 9.96 4.89 0.29
C ASN A 13 10.71 3.55 0.41
N ALA A 14 12.04 3.56 0.47
CA ALA A 14 12.83 2.35 0.65
C ALA A 14 12.57 1.67 2.00
N ILE A 15 12.41 2.45 3.07
CA ILE A 15 12.04 1.93 4.40
C ILE A 15 10.63 1.35 4.35
N ALA A 16 9.67 2.11 3.83
CA ALA A 16 8.26 1.68 3.76
C ALA A 16 8.07 0.42 2.91
N GLN A 17 8.85 0.26 1.84
CA GLN A 17 8.85 -0.92 0.99
C GLN A 17 9.38 -2.14 1.74
N LYS A 18 10.52 -2.02 2.43
CA LYS A 18 11.08 -3.12 3.23
C LYS A 18 10.12 -3.52 4.35
N THR A 19 9.48 -2.56 5.01
CA THR A 19 8.51 -2.85 6.07
C THR A 19 7.26 -3.52 5.50
N TRP A 20 6.78 -3.12 4.32
CA TRP A 20 5.70 -3.82 3.60
C TRP A 20 6.04 -5.29 3.32
N GLU A 21 7.25 -5.56 2.82
CA GLU A 21 7.70 -6.93 2.54
C GLU A 21 7.72 -7.81 3.80
N SER A 22 8.13 -7.27 4.95
CA SER A 22 8.06 -7.98 6.22
C SER A 22 6.63 -8.16 6.73
N TYR A 23 5.77 -7.15 6.57
CA TYR A 23 4.37 -7.19 6.98
C TYR A 23 3.55 -8.21 6.17
N ALA A 24 3.81 -8.29 4.86
CA ALA A 24 3.07 -9.15 3.94
C ALA A 24 3.70 -10.53 3.73
N SER A 25 4.79 -10.84 4.46
CA SER A 25 5.44 -12.15 4.48
C SER A 25 4.56 -13.20 5.15
N GLU A 26 4.59 -14.43 4.64
CA GLU A 26 3.92 -15.58 5.29
C GLU A 26 4.61 -15.97 6.61
N GLU A 27 5.91 -15.71 6.73
CA GLU A 27 6.71 -16.03 7.91
C GLU A 27 6.99 -14.76 8.73
N LEU A 28 6.70 -14.83 10.03
CA LEU A 28 7.05 -13.79 11.01
C LEU A 28 8.33 -14.22 11.75
N TYR A 29 9.44 -13.55 11.47
CA TYR A 29 10.71 -13.84 12.13
C TYR A 29 10.94 -13.00 13.39
N GLU A 30 10.61 -11.70 13.34
CA GLU A 30 10.83 -10.72 14.41
C GLU A 30 9.76 -9.61 14.34
N ASP A 31 9.71 -8.74 15.35
CA ASP A 31 8.87 -7.54 15.33
C ASP A 31 9.20 -6.64 14.12
N LEU A 32 8.18 -5.94 13.61
CA LEU A 32 8.40 -5.00 12.51
C LEU A 32 9.32 -3.85 12.95
N PRO A 33 10.36 -3.53 12.16
CA PRO A 33 11.32 -2.49 12.53
C PRO A 33 10.73 -1.06 12.47
N ALA A 34 9.57 -0.90 11.83
CA ALA A 34 8.82 0.35 11.70
C ALA A 34 7.35 0.03 11.37
N HIS A 35 6.47 1.04 11.41
CA HIS A 35 5.04 0.89 11.08
C HIS A 35 4.63 1.62 9.80
N LEU A 36 5.57 2.29 9.12
CA LEU A 36 5.30 2.91 7.83
C LEU A 36 5.36 1.84 6.75
N LEU A 37 4.26 1.67 6.02
CA LEU A 37 4.16 0.70 4.91
C LEU A 37 3.87 1.45 3.61
N THR A 38 4.44 0.97 2.50
CA THR A 38 4.00 1.40 1.17
C THR A 38 2.58 0.90 0.94
N TYR A 39 1.66 1.78 0.51
CA TYR A 39 0.31 1.36 0.19
C TYR A 39 0.33 0.41 -1.03
N PRO A 40 -0.34 -0.76 -1.00
CA PRO A 40 -0.10 -1.86 -1.95
C PRO A 40 -0.82 -1.68 -3.29
N VAL A 41 -0.52 -0.58 -3.98
CA VAL A 41 -1.04 -0.27 -5.31
C VAL A 41 0.10 -0.07 -6.30
N LEU A 42 -0.17 -0.36 -7.57
CA LEU A 42 0.71 -0.03 -8.67
C LEU A 42 0.24 1.27 -9.31
N VAL A 43 1.16 2.23 -9.52
CA VAL A 43 0.88 3.42 -10.33
C VAL A 43 1.57 3.24 -11.68
N THR A 44 0.79 3.23 -12.76
CA THR A 44 1.32 3.10 -14.12
C THR A 44 1.97 4.41 -14.60
N ASN A 45 2.74 4.33 -15.70
CA ASN A 45 3.35 5.52 -16.31
C ASN A 45 2.31 6.59 -16.71
N ASP A 46 1.08 6.18 -17.01
CA ASP A 46 -0.03 7.08 -17.37
C ASP A 46 -0.79 7.61 -16.13
N GLY A 47 -0.34 7.27 -14.92
CA GLY A 47 -0.96 7.70 -13.66
C GLY A 47 -2.18 6.88 -13.22
N ASN A 48 -2.51 5.80 -13.93
CA ASN A 48 -3.58 4.90 -13.49
C ASN A 48 -3.15 4.09 -12.27
N VAL A 49 -4.10 3.87 -11.35
CA VAL A 49 -3.89 3.01 -10.18
C VAL A 49 -4.37 1.60 -10.51
N GLY A 50 -3.50 0.61 -10.33
CA GLY A 50 -3.76 -0.79 -10.57
C GLY A 50 -3.40 -1.67 -9.37
N GLU A 51 -3.75 -2.94 -9.47
CA GLU A 51 -3.43 -3.95 -8.46
C GLU A 51 -1.94 -4.26 -8.46
N LEU A 52 -1.37 -4.43 -7.27
CA LEU A 52 -0.04 -4.99 -7.11
C LEU A 52 -0.14 -6.50 -7.40
N PRO A 53 0.58 -7.08 -8.38
CA PRO A 53 0.30 -8.44 -8.87
C PRO A 53 0.30 -9.56 -7.83
N ALA A 54 1.09 -9.42 -6.76
CA ALA A 54 1.14 -10.39 -5.66
C ALA A 54 0.06 -10.16 -4.59
N PHE A 55 -0.58 -8.99 -4.57
CA PHE A 55 -1.46 -8.52 -3.50
C PHE A 55 -2.73 -7.84 -4.06
N PRO A 56 -3.63 -8.59 -4.73
CA PRO A 56 -4.91 -8.05 -5.18
C PRO A 56 -5.87 -7.74 -4.02
N ASN A 57 -5.72 -8.45 -2.89
CA ASN A 57 -6.44 -8.23 -1.63
C ASN A 57 -5.48 -7.80 -0.52
N PHE A 58 -6.00 -7.17 0.53
CA PHE A 58 -5.20 -6.95 1.74
C PHE A 58 -4.79 -8.28 2.38
N PRO A 59 -3.58 -8.38 2.96
CA PRO A 59 -3.16 -9.56 3.72
C PRO A 59 -4.23 -9.99 4.72
N ASP A 60 -4.42 -11.30 4.86
CA ASP A 60 -5.42 -11.93 5.73
C ASP A 60 -6.90 -11.64 5.39
N THR A 61 -7.20 -11.06 4.22
CA THR A 61 -8.57 -10.74 3.81
C THR A 61 -8.91 -11.20 2.40
N THR A 62 -10.20 -11.16 2.08
CA THR A 62 -10.74 -11.23 0.72
C THR A 62 -11.15 -9.85 0.18
N ALA A 63 -10.72 -8.77 0.86
CA ALA A 63 -11.09 -7.41 0.53
C ALA A 63 -10.14 -6.85 -0.55
N PRO A 64 -10.66 -6.40 -1.71
CA PRO A 64 -9.84 -5.89 -2.79
C PRO A 64 -9.21 -4.55 -2.42
N VAL A 65 -7.90 -4.39 -2.68
CA VAL A 65 -7.15 -3.17 -2.33
C VAL A 65 -7.69 -1.94 -3.06
N LEU A 66 -8.09 -2.10 -4.33
CA LEU A 66 -8.67 -1.03 -5.14
C LEU A 66 -10.12 -0.68 -4.75
N GLY A 67 -10.71 -1.46 -3.84
CA GLY A 67 -12.11 -1.33 -3.48
C GLY A 67 -13.06 -1.71 -4.62
N ARG A 68 -14.35 -1.47 -4.38
CA ARG A 68 -15.40 -1.71 -5.36
C ARG A 68 -16.51 -0.67 -5.17
N PRO A 69 -16.88 0.09 -6.21
CA PRO A 69 -18.04 0.98 -6.12
C PRO A 69 -19.30 0.19 -5.73
N SER A 70 -20.09 0.75 -4.82
CA SER A 70 -21.34 0.12 -4.39
C SER A 70 -22.45 0.44 -5.37
N GLU A 71 -23.14 -0.59 -5.87
CA GLU A 71 -24.36 -0.42 -6.67
C GLU A 71 -25.59 -0.06 -5.80
N ARG A 72 -25.50 -0.28 -4.49
CA ARG A 72 -26.61 -0.10 -3.54
C ARG A 72 -26.53 1.20 -2.75
N LEU A 73 -25.32 1.65 -2.44
CA LEU A 73 -25.11 2.84 -1.62
C LEU A 73 -24.88 4.05 -2.52
N PRO A 74 -25.71 5.10 -2.43
CA PRO A 74 -25.50 6.30 -3.22
C PRO A 74 -24.23 7.05 -2.75
N PRO A 75 -23.53 7.76 -3.65
CA PRO A 75 -22.29 8.47 -3.32
C PRO A 75 -22.38 9.43 -2.14
N ILE A 76 -23.55 10.06 -1.91
CA ILE A 76 -23.78 10.96 -0.77
C ILE A 76 -23.52 10.32 0.61
N LEU A 77 -23.46 8.98 0.69
CA LEU A 77 -23.16 8.26 1.92
C LEU A 77 -21.69 7.81 2.04
N THR A 78 -20.91 7.86 0.95
CA THR A 78 -19.59 7.22 0.86
C THR A 78 -18.47 8.17 0.39
N THR A 79 -18.80 9.41 0.05
CA THR A 79 -17.85 10.50 -0.29
C THR A 79 -18.00 11.66 0.66
#